data_AF-A0A7Y5SBX1-F1
#
_entry.id   AF-A0A7Y5SBX1-F1
#
_cell.length_a   1.000
_cell.length_b   1.000
_cell.length_c   1.000
_cell.angle_alpha   90.00
_cell.angle_beta   90.00
_cell.angle_gamma   90.00
#
_symmetry.space_group_name_H-M   'P 1'
#
loop_
_entity.id
_entity.type
_entity.pdbx_description
1 polymer ?
#
loop_
_entity_poly.entity_id
_entity_poly.type
_entity_poly.pdbx_seq_one_letter_code
_entity_poly.pdbx_strand_id
1 'polypeptide(L)'
;MSRSRLVFLACLVIAGYFLYTAALGALRAHQLGDDRKQAEREVTVLEEKKKYLEAVRDYVASDAYVEQEARRQLGYVRDGEVPFVVISPPLDEGSRPAGEWWQRLFPR
;
A
#
# COMPACT_ATOMS: atom_id res chain seq x y z
N MET A 1 8.44 -55.52 35.76
CA MET A 1 9.08 -54.20 35.64
C MET A 1 8.98 -53.46 36.96
N SER A 2 10.08 -52.90 37.49
CA SER A 2 10.02 -52.10 38.74
C SER A 2 9.10 -50.90 38.56
N ARG A 3 8.23 -50.63 39.55
CA ARG A 3 7.26 -49.51 39.54
C ARG A 3 7.93 -48.17 39.22
N SER A 4 9.17 -47.96 39.67
CA SER A 4 9.97 -46.76 39.37
C SER A 4 10.29 -46.60 37.88
N ARG A 5 10.54 -47.69 37.15
CA ARG A 5 10.78 -47.65 35.70
C ARG A 5 9.51 -47.31 34.93
N LEU A 6 8.37 -47.76 35.42
CA LEU A 6 7.06 -47.50 34.81
C LEU A 6 6.65 -46.03 35.00
N VAL A 7 6.87 -45.48 36.20
CA VAL A 7 6.69 -44.04 36.48
C VAL A 7 7.65 -43.19 35.64
N PHE A 8 8.92 -43.59 35.53
CA PHE A 8 9.89 -42.88 34.70
C PHE A 8 9.50 -42.85 33.22
N LEU A 9 9.06 -43.99 32.66
CA LEU A 9 8.56 -44.06 31.29
C LEU A 9 7.32 -43.20 31.08
N ALA A 10 6.38 -43.20 32.03
CA ALA A 10 5.20 -42.34 31.96
C ALA A 10 5.57 -40.84 31.98
N CYS A 11 6.49 -40.43 32.86
CA CYS A 11 7.02 -39.06 32.88
C CYS A 11 7.68 -38.67 31.55
N LEU A 12 8.46 -39.59 30.94
CA LEU A 12 9.12 -39.33 29.67
C LEU A 12 8.12 -39.13 28.53
N VAL A 13 7.07 -39.96 28.47
CA VAL A 13 5.99 -39.82 27.48
C VAL A 13 5.26 -38.49 27.66
N ILE A 14 4.94 -38.11 28.90
CA ILE A 14 4.28 -36.83 29.20
C ILE A 14 5.18 -35.65 28.79
N ALA A 15 6.46 -35.68 29.14
CA ALA A 15 7.41 -34.65 28.76
C ALA A 15 7.57 -34.54 27.23
N GLY A 16 7.64 -35.67 26.54
CA GLY A 16 7.69 -35.72 25.07
C GLY A 16 6.43 -35.12 24.42
N TYR A 17 5.26 -35.42 24.96
CA TYR A 17 3.99 -34.83 24.52
C TYR A 17 3.99 -33.32 24.70
N PHE A 18 4.38 -32.82 25.87
CA PHE A 18 4.47 -31.37 26.11
C PHE A 18 5.45 -30.68 25.16
N LEU A 19 6.65 -31.24 24.97
CA LEU A 19 7.63 -30.69 24.03
C LEU A 19 7.09 -30.64 22.59
N TYR A 20 6.43 -31.70 22.14
CA TYR A 20 5.81 -31.75 20.82
C TYR A 20 4.74 -30.67 20.64
N THR A 21 3.83 -30.54 21.62
CA THR A 21 2.77 -29.52 21.56
C THR A 21 3.33 -28.10 21.61
N ALA A 22 4.35 -27.84 22.43
CA ALA A 22 5.01 -26.55 22.53
C ALA A 22 5.73 -26.17 21.23
N ALA A 23 6.45 -27.10 20.61
CA ALA A 23 7.13 -26.88 19.34
C ALA A 23 6.13 -26.55 18.21
N LEU A 24 5.04 -27.31 18.12
CA LEU A 24 4.00 -27.07 17.11
C LEU A 24 3.27 -25.74 17.33
N GLY A 25 3.00 -25.39 18.59
CA GLY A 25 2.41 -24.11 18.98
C GLY A 25 3.32 -22.94 18.62
N ALA A 26 4.62 -23.04 18.90
CA ALA A 26 5.59 -22.00 18.58
C ALA A 26 5.69 -21.74 17.07
N LEU A 27 5.73 -22.79 16.25
CA LEU A 27 5.77 -22.66 14.79
C LEU A 27 4.52 -21.95 14.24
N ARG A 28 3.33 -22.34 14.71
CA ARG A 28 2.07 -21.68 14.29
C ARG A 28 2.01 -20.23 14.74
N ALA A 29 2.44 -19.94 15.97
CA ALA A 29 2.46 -18.58 16.49
C ALA A 29 3.41 -17.67 15.69
N HIS A 30 4.55 -18.21 15.24
CA HIS A 30 5.48 -17.48 14.39
C HIS A 30 4.87 -17.18 13.00
N GLN A 31 4.29 -18.19 12.35
CA GLN A 31 3.63 -18.02 11.05
C GLN A 31 2.50 -16.99 11.13
N LEU A 32 1.63 -17.10 12.13
CA LEU A 32 0.54 -16.16 12.34
C LEU A 32 1.05 -14.74 12.64
N GLY A 33 2.18 -14.62 13.33
CA GLY A 33 2.84 -13.34 13.58
C GLY A 33 3.36 -12.68 12.32
N ASP A 34 3.95 -13.45 11.40
CA ASP A 34 4.46 -12.93 10.13
C ASP A 34 3.33 -12.56 9.17
N ASP A 35 2.30 -13.40 9.07
CA ASP A 35 1.10 -13.11 8.27
C ASP A 35 0.40 -11.84 8.76
N ARG A 36 0.27 -11.68 10.08
CA ARG A 36 -0.29 -10.47 10.68
C ARG A 36 0.53 -9.24 10.33
N LYS A 37 1.86 -9.29 10.48
CA LYS A 37 2.74 -8.17 10.13
C LYS A 37 2.65 -7.83 8.64
N GLN A 38 2.51 -8.82 7.77
CA GLN A 38 2.36 -8.60 6.34
C GLN A 38 1.03 -7.91 6.03
N ALA A 39 -0.08 -8.39 6.60
CA ALA A 39 -1.38 -7.78 6.45
C ALA A 39 -1.40 -6.33 6.97
N GLU A 40 -0.80 -6.07 8.14
CA GLU A 40 -0.68 -4.72 8.70
C GLU A 40 0.10 -3.79 7.75
N ARG A 41 1.21 -4.25 7.15
CA ARG A 41 1.95 -3.48 6.15
C ARG A 41 1.11 -3.15 4.92
N GLU A 42 0.36 -4.12 4.41
CA GLU A 42 -0.50 -3.95 3.23
C GLU A 42 -1.61 -2.94 3.49
N VAL A 43 -2.24 -2.98 4.67
CA VAL A 43 -3.24 -2.00 5.09
C VAL A 43 -2.65 -0.60 5.11
N THR A 44 -1.49 -0.40 5.74
CA THR A 44 -0.82 0.92 5.78
C THR A 44 -0.56 1.47 4.37
N VAL A 45 -0.03 0.63 3.47
CA VAL A 45 0.25 1.04 2.07
C VAL A 45 -1.06 1.42 1.34
N LEU A 46 -2.14 0.68 1.56
CA LEU A 46 -3.45 0.97 0.97
C LEU A 46 -4.07 2.25 1.52
N GLU A 47 -3.94 2.50 2.82
CA GLU A 47 -4.42 3.73 3.47
C GLU A 47 -3.69 4.96 2.95
N GLU A 48 -2.37 4.90 2.79
CA GLU A 48 -1.58 5.98 2.18
C GLU A 48 -1.99 6.24 0.72
N LYS A 49 -2.19 5.18 -0.06
CA LYS A 49 -2.68 5.29 -1.44
C LYS A 49 -4.07 5.92 -1.48
N LYS A 50 -4.98 5.49 -0.62
CA LYS A 50 -6.32 6.04 -0.51
C LYS A 50 -6.29 7.54 -0.17
N LYS A 51 -5.52 7.93 0.85
CA LYS A 51 -5.38 9.34 1.27
C LYS A 51 -4.87 10.22 0.14
N TYR A 52 -3.87 9.74 -0.62
CA TYR A 52 -3.36 10.44 -1.78
C TYR A 52 -4.43 10.62 -2.86
N LEU A 53 -5.15 9.55 -3.20
CA LEU A 53 -6.19 9.60 -4.23
C LEU A 53 -7.38 10.48 -3.82
N GLU A 54 -7.72 10.52 -2.53
CA GLU A 54 -8.72 11.45 -2.00
C GLU A 54 -8.27 12.91 -2.17
N ALA A 55 -7.01 13.23 -1.88
CA ALA A 55 -6.46 14.56 -2.10
C ALA A 55 -6.44 14.93 -3.60
N VAL A 56 -6.08 14.00 -4.49
CA VAL A 56 -6.12 14.20 -5.94
C VAL A 56 -7.55 14.45 -6.41
N ARG A 57 -8.52 13.65 -5.93
CA ARG A 57 -9.94 13.85 -6.24
C ARG A 57 -10.38 15.25 -5.85
N ASP A 58 -10.05 15.69 -4.63
CA ASP A 58 -10.47 16.98 -4.11
C ASP A 58 -9.80 18.13 -4.90
N TYR A 59 -8.54 17.96 -5.29
CA TYR A 59 -7.84 18.91 -6.16
C TYR A 59 -8.48 18.99 -7.56
N VAL A 60 -8.77 17.87 -8.20
CA VAL A 60 -9.39 17.83 -9.52
C VAL A 60 -10.82 18.38 -9.49
N ALA A 61 -11.52 18.21 -8.38
CA ALA A 61 -12.84 18.79 -8.16
C ALA A 61 -12.80 20.30 -7.82
N SER A 62 -11.61 20.87 -7.58
CA SER A 62 -11.50 22.28 -7.22
C SER A 62 -11.74 23.21 -8.42
N ASP A 63 -12.33 24.37 -8.15
CA ASP A 63 -12.56 25.41 -9.17
C ASP A 63 -11.26 25.82 -9.87
N ALA A 64 -10.15 25.86 -9.13
CA ALA A 64 -8.85 26.20 -9.68
C ALA A 64 -8.40 25.21 -10.77
N TYR A 65 -8.60 23.91 -10.54
CA TYR A 65 -8.26 22.89 -11.54
C TYR A 65 -9.23 22.92 -12.73
N VAL A 66 -10.53 23.03 -12.47
CA VAL A 66 -11.56 23.14 -13.53
C VAL A 66 -11.28 24.34 -14.43
N GLU A 67 -10.97 25.48 -13.84
CA GLU A 67 -10.63 26.68 -14.59
C GLU A 67 -9.31 26.51 -15.37
N GLN A 68 -8.31 25.87 -14.77
CA GLN A 68 -7.06 25.58 -15.45
C GLN A 68 -7.27 24.70 -16.69
N GLU A 69 -8.12 23.67 -16.59
CA GLU A 69 -8.48 22.83 -17.74
C GLU A 69 -9.34 23.59 -18.76
N ALA A 70 -10.27 24.44 -18.32
CA ALA A 70 -11.03 25.30 -19.22
C ALA A 70 -10.11 26.24 -20.01
N ARG A 71 -9.10 26.83 -19.35
CA ARG A 71 -8.06 27.65 -20.00
C ARG A 71 -7.27 26.82 -21.02
N ARG A 72 -6.83 25.62 -20.66
CA ARG A 72 -6.01 24.75 -21.51
C ARG A 72 -6.75 24.19 -22.73
N GLN A 73 -7.94 23.64 -22.52
CA GLN A 73 -8.67 22.88 -23.53
C GLN A 73 -9.63 23.74 -24.36
N LEU A 74 -10.23 24.74 -23.73
CA LEU A 74 -11.27 25.56 -24.35
C LEU A 74 -10.79 26.99 -24.64
N GLY A 75 -9.57 27.35 -24.22
CA GLY A 75 -9.08 28.72 -24.33
C GLY A 75 -9.91 29.70 -23.50
N TYR A 76 -10.48 29.25 -22.38
CA TYR A 76 -11.20 30.13 -21.47
C TYR A 76 -10.28 31.26 -20.98
N VAL A 77 -10.80 32.48 -20.92
CA VAL A 77 -10.11 33.68 -20.45
C VAL A 77 -11.14 34.51 -19.68
N ARG A 78 -10.79 35.04 -18.51
CA ARG A 78 -11.71 35.91 -17.77
C ARG A 78 -11.79 37.30 -18.39
N ASP A 79 -12.87 38.00 -18.11
CA ASP A 79 -13.00 39.40 -18.49
C ASP A 79 -11.85 40.23 -17.90
N GLY A 80 -11.16 40.96 -18.77
CA GLY A 80 -10.00 41.80 -18.41
C GLY A 80 -8.65 41.10 -18.46
N GLU A 81 -8.58 39.78 -18.74
CA GLU A 81 -7.32 39.08 -19.00
C GLU A 81 -6.88 39.25 -20.48
N VAL A 82 -5.56 39.34 -20.72
CA VAL A 82 -4.97 39.35 -22.07
C VAL A 82 -4.31 37.98 -22.32
N PRO A 83 -4.83 37.14 -23.24
CA PRO A 83 -4.27 35.82 -23.49
C PRO A 83 -2.97 35.90 -24.31
N PHE A 84 -2.01 35.04 -24.00
CA PHE A 84 -0.80 34.85 -24.80
C PHE A 84 -0.47 33.35 -24.90
N VAL A 85 0.15 32.95 -26.01
CA VAL A 85 0.55 31.56 -26.25
C VAL A 85 2.07 31.51 -26.32
N VAL A 86 2.68 30.64 -25.51
CA VAL A 86 4.12 30.38 -25.58
C VAL A 86 4.36 29.20 -26.51
N ILE A 87 5.08 29.43 -27.61
CA ILE A 87 5.50 28.36 -28.53
C ILE A 87 6.87 27.87 -28.05
N SER A 88 6.90 26.70 -27.42
CA SER A 88 8.13 26.03 -27.02
C SER A 88 8.49 24.91 -28.03
N PRO A 89 9.77 24.54 -28.14
CA PRO A 89 10.19 23.38 -28.91
C PRO A 89 9.46 22.11 -28.45
N PRO A 90 9.22 21.14 -29.34
CA PRO A 90 8.55 19.89 -28.98
C PRO A 90 9.30 19.16 -27.86
N LEU A 91 8.56 18.68 -26.87
CA LEU A 91 9.08 17.92 -25.74
C LEU A 91 9.49 16.51 -26.20
N ASP A 92 10.61 15.99 -25.70
CA ASP A 92 11.06 14.62 -25.96
C ASP A 92 10.08 13.61 -25.36
N GLU A 93 9.42 12.82 -26.21
CA GLU A 93 8.38 11.84 -25.84
C GLU A 93 8.92 10.57 -25.12
N GLY A 94 10.25 10.45 -24.97
CA GLY A 94 10.92 9.25 -24.45
C GLY A 94 10.73 8.99 -22.95
N SER A 95 10.17 9.94 -22.19
CA SER A 95 10.09 9.89 -20.73
C SER A 95 8.67 9.62 -20.22
N ARG A 96 8.00 8.59 -20.73
CA ARG A 96 6.69 8.19 -20.17
C ARG A 96 6.89 7.59 -18.77
N PRO A 97 6.28 8.16 -17.71
CA PRO A 97 6.41 7.60 -16.37
C PRO A 97 5.83 6.18 -16.31
N ALA A 98 6.58 5.26 -15.70
CA ALA A 98 6.12 3.88 -15.45
C ALA A 98 5.23 3.83 -14.21
N GLY A 99 4.17 3.00 -14.22
CA GLY A 99 3.28 2.81 -13.09
C GLY A 99 1.81 2.64 -13.47
N GLU A 100 0.96 2.67 -12.44
CA GLU A 100 -0.49 2.63 -12.58
C GLU A 100 -1.00 3.76 -13.48
N TRP A 101 -2.17 3.58 -14.08
CA TRP A 101 -2.74 4.58 -15.00
C TRP A 101 -2.91 5.97 -14.36
N TRP A 102 -3.25 6.02 -13.07
CA TRP A 102 -3.43 7.29 -12.34
C TRP A 102 -2.09 7.92 -11.95
N GLN A 103 -1.04 7.14 -11.70
CA GLN A 103 0.31 7.65 -11.39
C GLN A 103 0.92 8.39 -12.58
N ARG A 104 0.52 8.00 -13.79
CA ARG A 104 0.94 8.67 -15.02
C ARG A 104 0.29 10.03 -15.19
N LEU A 105 -0.93 10.21 -14.70
CA LEU A 105 -1.68 11.46 -14.77
C LEU A 105 -1.34 12.39 -13.61
N PHE A 106 -1.12 11.83 -12.43
CA PHE A 106 -0.79 12.54 -11.20
C PHE A 106 0.48 11.92 -10.61
N PRO A 107 1.66 12.30 -11.14
CA PRO A 107 2.92 11.91 -10.52
C PRO A 107 3.02 12.52 -9.11
N ARG A 108 3.61 11.76 -8.17
CA ARG A 108 3.90 12.23 -6.81
C ARG A 108 5.01 13.27 -6.80
#